data_AF-A0A088F6W2-F1
#
_entry.id   AF-A0A088F6W2-F1
#
_cell.length_a   1.000
_cell.length_b   1.000
_cell.length_c   1.000
_cell.angle_alpha   90.00
_cell.angle_beta   90.00
_cell.angle_gamma   90.00
#
_symmetry.space_group_name_H-M   'P 1'
#
loop_
_entity.id
_entity.type
_entity.pdbx_description
1 polymer ?
#
loop_
_entity_poly.entity_id
_entity_poly.type
_entity_poly.pdbx_seq_one_letter_code
_entity_poly.pdbx_strand_id
1 'polypeptide(L)' 'MGLTIEEAAECTGIGRNTMRKLVDWGKLPVLKVGRKAIIRRDTLERFMSVNQGRNLLNENDVRKVE' A
#
# COMPACT_ATOMS: atom_id res chain seq x y z
N MET A 1 -11.19 8.35 -5.35
CA MET A 1 -10.24 9.33 -4.78
C MET A 1 -8.90 8.65 -4.53
N GLY A 2 -7.79 9.32 -4.79
CA GLY A 2 -6.44 8.84 -4.48
C GLY A 2 -5.97 9.30 -3.11
N LEU A 3 -5.08 8.53 -2.49
CA LEU A 3 -4.49 8.77 -1.18
C LEU A 3 -2.96 8.84 -1.34
N THR A 4 -2.33 9.80 -0.70
CA THR A 4 -0.88 9.79 -0.48
C THR A 4 -0.49 8.62 0.45
N ILE A 5 0.80 8.32 0.53
CA ILE A 5 1.31 7.31 1.47
C ILE A 5 0.96 7.69 2.91
N GLU A 6 1.03 8.98 3.24
CA GLU A 6 0.68 9.52 4.55
C GLU A 6 -0.81 9.30 4.87
N GLU A 7 -1.72 9.69 3.98
CA GLU A 7 -3.17 9.51 4.18
C GLU A 7 -3.56 8.02 4.24
N ALA A 8 -2.93 7.18 3.41
CA ALA A 8 -3.18 5.75 3.43
C ALA A 8 -2.67 5.08 4.73
N ALA A 9 -1.54 5.54 5.26
CA ALA A 9 -1.01 5.10 6.55
C ALA A 9 -1.95 5.47 7.71
N GLU A 10 -2.46 6.70 7.72
CA GLU A 10 -3.45 7.15 8.72
C GLU A 10 -4.77 6.36 8.61
N CYS A 11 -5.23 6.09 7.39
CA CYS A 11 -6.48 5.37 7.15
C CYS A 11 -6.41 3.88 7.58
N THR A 12 -5.24 3.25 7.47
CA THR A 12 -5.09 1.79 7.68
C THR A 12 -4.42 1.43 9.00
N GLY A 13 -3.77 2.39 9.66
CA GLY A 13 -2.88 2.13 10.79
C GLY A 13 -1.54 1.51 10.40
N ILE A 14 -1.25 1.31 9.12
CA ILE A 14 0.05 0.79 8.65
C ILE A 14 1.06 1.93 8.64
N GLY A 15 2.23 1.72 9.27
CA GLY A 15 3.29 2.73 9.29
C GLY A 15 3.76 3.15 7.90
N ARG A 16 4.05 4.46 7.72
CA ARG A 16 4.50 5.05 6.44
C ARG A 16 5.69 4.33 5.80
N ASN A 17 6.64 3.85 6.61
CA ASN A 17 7.80 3.10 6.12
C ASN A 17 7.41 1.74 5.54
N THR A 18 6.47 1.04 6.19
CA THR A 18 5.93 -0.21 5.66
C THR A 18 5.17 0.04 4.37
N MET A 19 4.36 1.10 4.31
CA MET A 19 3.68 1.49 3.07
C MET A 19 4.66 1.76 1.92
N ARG A 20 5.77 2.47 2.17
CA ARG A 20 6.83 2.67 1.16
C ARG A 20 7.44 1.35 0.71
N LYS A 21 7.81 0.45 1.64
CA LYS A 21 8.33 -0.89 1.29
C LYS A 21 7.36 -1.69 0.42
N LEU A 22 6.06 -1.68 0.75
CA LEU A 22 5.04 -2.38 -0.05
C LEU A 22 4.94 -1.87 -1.49
N VAL A 23 5.14 -0.56 -1.68
CA VAL A 23 5.22 0.06 -3.00
C VAL A 23 6.54 -0.31 -3.70
N ASP A 24 7.67 -0.26 -2.99
CA ASP A 24 8.99 -0.58 -3.52
C ASP A 24 9.11 -2.06 -3.94
N TRP A 25 8.48 -2.97 -3.19
CA TRP A 25 8.32 -4.38 -3.53
C TRP A 25 7.33 -4.63 -4.68
N GLY A 26 6.66 -3.59 -5.19
CA GLY A 26 5.66 -3.71 -6.24
C GLY A 26 4.40 -4.47 -5.84
N LYS A 27 4.12 -4.60 -4.54
CA LYS A 27 2.94 -5.30 -4.01
C LYS A 27 1.71 -4.40 -3.97
N LEU A 28 1.91 -3.11 -3.68
CA LEU A 28 0.88 -2.08 -3.65
C LEU A 28 1.10 -1.11 -4.82
N PRO A 29 0.27 -1.14 -5.87
CA PRO A 29 0.44 -0.27 -7.02
C PRO A 29 0.08 1.19 -6.70
N VAL A 30 0.82 2.10 -7.32
CA VAL A 30 0.67 3.56 -7.13
C VAL A 30 0.74 4.30 -8.46
N LEU A 31 0.05 5.43 -8.52
CA LEU A 31 0.20 6.42 -9.57
C LEU A 31 1.27 7.44 -9.15
N LYS A 32 2.31 7.61 -9.95
CA LYS A 32 3.37 8.60 -9.69
C LYS A 32 2.92 9.95 -10.26
N VAL A 33 2.72 10.93 -9.38
CA VAL A 33 2.38 12.31 -9.76
C VAL A 33 3.49 13.22 -9.25
N GLY A 34 4.40 13.59 -10.16
CA GLY A 34 5.66 14.24 -9.80
C GLY A 34 6.46 13.38 -8.82
N ARG A 35 6.78 13.93 -7.65
CA ARG A 35 7.51 13.22 -6.57
C ARG A 35 6.61 12.42 -5.62
N LYS A 36 5.28 12.49 -5.78
CA LYS A 36 4.32 11.83 -4.88
C LYS A 36 3.86 10.50 -5.46
N ALA A 37 3.70 9.51 -4.59
CA ALA A 37 3.02 8.26 -4.89
C ALA A 37 1.57 8.35 -4.41
N ILE A 38 0.62 8.13 -5.32
CA ILE A 38 -0.81 8.19 -5.04
C ILE A 38 -1.39 6.78 -5.16
N ILE A 39 -1.92 6.25 -4.07
CA ILE A 39 -2.60 4.97 -3.99
C ILE A 39 -4.08 5.20 -4.26
N ARG A 40 -4.70 4.45 -5.18
CA ARG A 40 -6.15 4.55 -5.33
C ARG A 40 -6.85 3.90 -4.14
N ARG A 41 -7.95 4.49 -3.66
CA ARG A 41 -8.70 3.96 -2.51
C ARG A 41 -9.17 2.52 -2.71
N ASP A 42 -9.72 2.19 -3.87
CA ASP A 42 -10.18 0.84 -4.22
C ASP A 42 -9.03 -0.18 -4.25
N THR A 43 -7.88 0.22 -4.79
CA THR A 43 -6.65 -0.57 -4.73
C THR A 43 -6.22 -0.84 -3.28
N LEU A 44 -6.24 0.18 -2.42
CA LEU A 44 -5.87 0.04 -1.02
C LEU A 44 -6.82 -0.90 -0.27
N GLU A 45 -8.13 -0.73 -0.45
CA GLU A 45 -9.15 -1.59 0.15
C GLU A 45 -8.98 -3.05 -0.28
N ARG A 46 -8.75 -3.29 -1.59
CA ARG A 46 -8.45 -4.63 -2.12
C ARG A 46 -7.17 -5.20 -1.52
N PHE A 47 -6.11 -4.39 -1.41
CA PHE A 47 -4.86 -4.80 -0.80
C PHE A 47 -5.05 -5.26 0.65
N MET A 48 -5.80 -4.50 1.44
CA MET A 48 -6.10 -4.83 2.84
C MET A 48 -6.88 -6.13 2.96
N SER A 49 -7.89 -6.33 2.11
CA SER A 49 -8.69 -7.56 2.10
C SER A 49 -7.86 -8.79 1.73
N VAL A 50 -7.05 -8.71 0.67
CA VAL A 50 -6.22 -9.83 0.20
C VAL A 50 -5.10 -10.19 1.18
N ASN A 51 -4.62 -9.20 1.95
CA ASN A 51 -3.50 -9.36 2.88
C ASN A 51 -3.90 -9.40 4.36
N GLN A 52 -5.18 -9.60 4.66
CA GLN A 52 -5.63 -9.77 6.04
C GLN A 52 -4.92 -10.97 6.70
N GLY A 53 -4.38 -10.75 7.90
CA GLY A 53 -3.66 -11.77 8.67
C GLY A 53 -2.25 -12.09 8.18
N ARG A 54 -1.73 -11.40 7.16
CA ARG A 54 -0.37 -11.60 6.63
C ARG A 54 0.64 -10.67 7.29
N ASN A 55 1.89 -11.10 7.34
CA ASN A 55 2.99 -10.27 7.82
C ASN A 55 3.45 -9.28 6.73
N LEU A 56 2.98 -8.04 6.82
CA LEU A 56 3.33 -6.96 5.89
C LEU A 56 4.82 -6.53 5.95
N LEU A 57 5.60 -7.05 6.90
CA LEU A 57 7.04 -6.81 6.99
C LEU A 57 7.86 -7.88 6.23
N ASN A 58 7.23 -8.95 5.75
CA ASN A 58 7.86 -10.00 4.96
C ASN A 58 7.32 -9.98 3.52
N GLU A 59 8.15 -9.54 2.57
CA GLU A 59 7.80 -9.44 1.15
C GLU A 59 7.23 -10.74 0.55
N ASN A 60 7.74 -11.89 0.99
CA ASN A 60 7.32 -13.20 0.48
C ASN A 60 5.93 -13.60 0.96
N ASP A 61 5.49 -13.08 2.11
CA ASP A 61 4.14 -13.34 2.63
C ASP A 61 3.12 -12.39 1.98
N VAL A 62 3.52 -11.19 1.55
CA VAL A 62 2.61 -10.22 0.94
C VAL A 62 2.20 -10.61 -0.48
N ARG A 63 0.89 -10.65 -0.71
CA ARG A 63 0.29 -10.80 -2.04
C ARG A 63 0.20 -9.45 -2.74
N LYS A 64 0.69 -9.43 -3.99
CA LYS A 64 0.51 -8.30 -4.91
C LYS A 64 -0.97 -8.13 -5.24
N VAL A 65 -1.41 -6.89 -5.36
CA VAL A 65 -2.67 -6.54 -6.03
C VAL A 65 -2.40 -5.80 -7.34
N GLU A 66 -3.33 -5.93 -8.28
CA GLU A 66 -3.34 -5.23 -9.58
C GLU A 66 -4.42 -4.16 -9.59
#